data_AF-W2NL22-F1
#
_entry.id   AF-W2NL22-F1
#
_cell.length_a   1.000
_cell.length_b   1.000
_cell.length_c   1.000
_cell.angle_alpha   90.00
_cell.angle_beta   90.00
_cell.angle_gamma   90.00
#
_symmetry.space_group_name_H-M   'P 1'
#
loop_
_entity.id
_entity.type
_entity.pdbx_description
1 polymer ?
#
loop_
_entity_poly.entity_id
_entity_poly.type
_entity_poly.pdbx_seq_one_letter_code
_entity_poly.pdbx_strand_id
1 'polypeptide(L)'
;MPSGCLEAERKGSPVPARELAFVLHKSKRNVERLERLEQLLLQDPVFNHEKMNYLTRGEQYKRALQMSARVEILARRNRLSEEDTEQLRLIFQGITSCSAATTLHTLMFIKNLGLLFTDEQQTRWMEMAKQWRMVGCYAQTELGHGSNVRGLETTATYIPATDEFEIHSPTLTSMKWWPGALARTANFGVVYARLLLG
;
A
#
# COMPACT_ATOMS: atom_id res chain seq x y z
N MET A 1 27.81 14.11 -17.63
CA MET A 1 26.95 14.39 -18.80
C MET A 1 27.16 15.84 -19.20
N PRO A 2 27.24 16.19 -20.50
CA PRO A 2 27.43 17.58 -20.88
C PRO A 2 26.15 18.35 -20.53
N SER A 3 26.25 19.23 -19.54
CA SER A 3 25.15 20.00 -18.96
C SER A 3 24.53 21.02 -19.93
N GLY A 4 25.07 21.18 -21.14
CA GLY A 4 24.70 22.26 -22.07
C GLY A 4 23.30 22.14 -22.68
N CYS A 5 22.95 21.01 -23.30
CA CYS A 5 21.69 20.90 -24.06
C CYS A 5 20.46 20.98 -23.15
N LEU A 6 20.46 20.23 -22.04
CA LEU A 6 19.29 20.16 -21.15
C LEU A 6 19.07 21.49 -20.39
N GLU A 7 20.15 22.19 -20.06
CA GLU A 7 20.08 23.51 -19.45
C GLU A 7 19.62 24.59 -20.45
N ALA A 8 20.03 24.47 -21.73
CA ALA A 8 19.53 25.34 -22.80
C ALA A 8 18.01 25.19 -22.98
N GLU A 9 17.49 23.96 -23.01
CA GLU A 9 16.04 23.71 -23.09
C GLU A 9 15.29 24.28 -21.87
N ARG A 10 15.82 24.08 -20.64
CA ARG A 10 15.21 24.65 -19.42
C ARG A 10 15.12 26.17 -19.46
N LYS A 11 16.14 26.84 -19.99
CA LYS A 11 16.18 28.30 -20.13
C LYS A 11 15.20 28.84 -21.18
N GLY A 12 14.71 27.98 -22.08
CA GLY A 12 13.70 28.36 -23.09
C GLY A 12 12.29 28.54 -22.52
N SER A 13 12.01 28.07 -21.30
CA SER A 13 10.69 28.23 -20.68
C SER A 13 10.50 29.64 -20.11
N PRO A 14 9.42 30.36 -20.48
CA PRO A 14 9.06 31.62 -19.84
C PRO A 14 8.41 31.43 -18.45
N VAL A 15 8.08 30.19 -18.08
CA VAL A 15 7.43 29.85 -16.81
C VAL A 15 8.45 29.24 -15.84
N PRO A 16 8.63 29.80 -14.63
CA PRO A 16 9.47 29.19 -13.61
C PRO A 16 8.90 27.84 -13.14
N ALA A 17 9.68 26.77 -13.26
CA ALA A 17 9.26 25.43 -12.82
C ALA A 17 8.84 25.39 -11.35
N ARG A 18 9.47 26.23 -10.51
CA ARG A 18 9.15 26.34 -9.09
C ARG A 18 7.76 26.91 -8.83
N GLU A 19 7.34 27.91 -9.59
CA GLU A 19 6.01 28.49 -9.49
C GLU A 19 4.94 27.51 -10.00
N LEU A 20 5.23 26.81 -11.09
CA LEU A 20 4.36 25.74 -11.58
C LEU A 20 4.17 24.63 -10.54
N ALA A 21 5.24 24.24 -9.83
CA ALA A 21 5.14 23.28 -8.75
C ALA A 21 4.21 23.75 -7.62
N PHE A 22 4.24 25.05 -7.25
CA PHE A 22 3.32 25.58 -6.25
C PHE A 22 1.86 25.49 -6.69
N VAL A 23 1.58 25.70 -7.98
CA VAL A 23 0.23 25.51 -8.55
C VAL A 23 -0.18 24.04 -8.52
N LEU A 24 0.67 23.13 -9.03
CA LEU A 24 0.37 21.69 -9.09
C LEU A 24 0.17 21.07 -7.70
N HIS A 25 0.96 21.50 -6.72
CA HIS A 25 0.86 21.04 -5.33
C HIS A 25 -0.06 21.92 -4.49
N LYS A 26 -0.80 22.85 -5.11
CA LYS A 26 -1.80 23.75 -4.50
C LYS A 26 -1.25 24.75 -3.46
N SER A 27 0.02 24.69 -3.08
CA SER A 27 0.67 25.70 -2.23
C SER A 27 2.20 25.53 -2.20
N LYS A 28 2.90 26.62 -1.85
CA LYS A 28 4.33 26.59 -1.52
C LYS A 28 4.64 25.65 -0.34
N ARG A 29 3.82 25.69 0.71
CA ARG A 29 3.96 24.82 1.90
C ARG A 29 3.94 23.33 1.54
N ASN A 30 3.09 22.92 0.60
CA ASN A 30 3.01 21.52 0.19
C ASN A 30 4.24 21.06 -0.58
N VAL A 31 4.83 21.94 -1.40
CA VAL A 31 6.10 21.64 -2.07
C VAL A 31 7.24 21.52 -1.06
N GLU A 32 7.36 22.45 -0.12
CA GLU A 32 8.39 22.39 0.93
C GLU A 32 8.23 21.14 1.83
N ARG A 33 6.98 20.75 2.12
CA ARG A 33 6.66 19.52 2.82
C ARG A 33 7.08 18.28 2.02
N LEU A 34 6.78 18.24 0.72
CA LEU A 34 7.18 17.15 -0.18
C LEU A 34 8.71 16.98 -0.18
N GLU A 35 9.44 18.07 -0.38
CA GLU A 35 10.91 18.07 -0.41
C GLU A 35 11.51 17.60 0.91
N ARG A 36 10.99 18.10 2.04
CA ARG A 36 11.44 17.64 3.36
C ARG A 36 11.28 16.13 3.53
N LEU A 37 10.14 15.57 3.10
CA LEU A 37 9.87 14.13 3.19
C LEU A 37 10.75 13.34 2.21
N GLU A 38 10.95 13.85 0.99
CA GLU A 38 11.83 13.23 -0.01
C GLU A 38 13.29 13.17 0.49
N GLN A 39 13.78 14.21 1.15
CA GLN A 39 15.13 14.23 1.73
C GLN A 39 15.36 13.11 2.75
N LEU A 40 14.33 12.70 3.50
CA LEU A 40 14.44 11.56 4.43
C LEU A 40 14.75 10.25 3.69
N LEU A 41 14.27 10.10 2.45
CA LEU A 41 14.52 8.91 1.63
C LEU A 41 15.88 9.01 0.93
N LEU A 42 16.20 10.17 0.34
CA LEU A 42 17.45 10.35 -0.43
C LEU A 42 18.72 10.19 0.41
N GLN A 43 18.65 10.51 1.70
CA GLN A 43 19.78 10.37 2.62
C GLN A 43 20.04 8.93 3.05
N ASP A 44 19.09 8.02 2.86
CA ASP A 44 19.21 6.65 3.33
C ASP A 44 19.60 5.70 2.17
N PRO A 45 20.77 5.04 2.24
CA PRO A 45 21.29 4.21 1.15
C PRO A 45 20.41 2.98 0.86
N VAL A 46 19.49 2.62 1.75
CA VAL A 46 18.56 1.51 1.48
C VAL A 46 17.63 1.82 0.30
N PHE A 47 17.39 3.08 -0.04
CA PHE A 47 16.54 3.47 -1.17
C PHE A 47 17.29 3.55 -2.51
N ASN A 48 18.59 3.23 -2.53
CA ASN A 48 19.30 3.06 -3.81
C ASN A 48 18.68 1.87 -4.55
N HIS A 49 18.15 2.18 -5.74
CA HIS A 49 17.42 1.28 -6.62
C HIS A 49 18.03 1.20 -8.03
N GLU A 50 19.24 1.71 -8.25
CA GLU A 50 19.92 1.70 -9.57
C GLU A 50 20.05 0.29 -10.16
N LYS A 51 20.17 -0.71 -9.29
CA LYS A 51 20.35 -2.11 -9.67
C LYS A 51 19.05 -2.92 -9.75
N MET A 52 17.88 -2.34 -9.47
CA MET A 52 16.62 -3.09 -9.36
C MET A 52 16.29 -3.91 -10.61
N ASN A 53 16.54 -3.35 -11.79
CA ASN A 53 16.24 -4.01 -13.07
C ASN A 53 17.16 -5.22 -13.38
N TYR A 54 18.26 -5.39 -12.66
CA TYR A 54 19.19 -6.51 -12.83
C TYR A 54 18.92 -7.66 -11.83
N LEU A 55 17.99 -7.46 -10.90
CA LEU A 55 17.64 -8.45 -9.89
C LEU A 55 16.55 -9.40 -10.41
N THR A 56 16.55 -10.65 -9.94
CA THR A 56 15.43 -11.57 -10.17
C THR A 56 14.16 -11.08 -9.46
N ARG A 57 12.98 -11.57 -9.86
CA ARG A 57 11.70 -11.20 -9.22
C ARG A 57 11.70 -11.39 -7.70
N GLY A 58 12.30 -12.47 -7.22
CA GLY A 58 12.37 -12.76 -5.78
C GLY A 58 13.25 -11.77 -5.03
N GLU A 59 14.37 -11.37 -5.63
CA GLU A 59 15.27 -10.35 -5.07
C GLU A 59 14.65 -8.96 -5.12
N GLN A 60 13.99 -8.60 -6.23
CA GLN A 60 13.24 -7.35 -6.34
C GLN A 60 12.17 -7.26 -5.24
N TYR A 61 11.41 -8.34 -5.02
CA TYR A 61 10.40 -8.41 -3.95
C TYR A 61 11.02 -8.19 -2.57
N LYS A 62 12.12 -8.88 -2.24
CA LYS A 62 12.82 -8.72 -0.95
C LYS A 62 13.34 -7.28 -0.78
N ARG A 63 13.94 -6.70 -1.83
CA ARG A 63 14.49 -5.35 -1.82
C ARG A 63 13.40 -4.30 -1.66
N ALA A 64 12.28 -4.43 -2.38
CA ALA A 64 11.12 -3.57 -2.23
C ALA A 64 10.53 -3.63 -0.81
N LEU A 65 10.45 -4.82 -0.20
CA LEU A 65 9.97 -4.99 1.18
C LEU A 65 10.93 -4.38 2.22
N GLN A 66 12.24 -4.46 2.00
CA GLN A 66 13.23 -3.78 2.85
C GLN A 66 13.07 -2.25 2.80
N MET A 67 12.90 -1.69 1.60
CA MET A 67 12.66 -0.26 1.42
C MET A 67 11.33 0.16 2.06
N SER A 68 10.24 -0.58 1.85
CA SER A 68 8.95 -0.25 2.45
C SER A 68 8.98 -0.33 3.98
N ALA A 69 9.66 -1.33 4.56
CA ALA A 69 9.87 -1.41 6.00
C ALA A 69 10.70 -0.22 6.51
N ARG A 70 11.69 0.25 5.73
CA ARG A 70 12.47 1.43 6.09
C ARG A 70 11.63 2.71 6.12
N VAL A 71 10.70 2.88 5.19
CA VAL A 71 9.74 4.01 5.20
C VAL A 71 9.04 4.10 6.55
N GLU A 72 8.51 2.98 7.04
CA GLU A 72 7.80 2.92 8.33
C GLU A 72 8.73 3.22 9.52
N ILE A 73 9.97 2.73 9.49
CA ILE A 73 10.98 3.03 10.51
C ILE A 73 11.33 4.53 10.52
N LEU A 74 11.54 5.13 9.36
CA LEU A 74 11.85 6.55 9.24
C LEU A 74 10.69 7.41 9.72
N ALA A 75 9.45 7.05 9.37
CA ALA A 75 8.27 7.75 9.82
C ALA A 75 8.15 7.76 11.35
N ARG A 76 8.34 6.61 11.99
CA ARG A 76 8.32 6.48 13.47
C ARG A 76 9.45 7.26 14.12
N ARG A 77 10.69 7.14 13.62
CA ARG A 77 11.87 7.85 14.17
C ARG A 77 11.72 9.36 14.11
N ASN A 78 11.16 9.87 13.02
CA ASN A 78 10.93 11.31 12.83
C ASN A 78 9.58 11.78 13.39
N ARG A 79 8.81 10.91 14.07
CA ARG A 79 7.50 11.21 14.65
C ARG A 79 6.55 11.87 13.63
N LEU A 80 6.56 11.36 12.40
CA LEU A 80 5.70 11.88 11.34
C LEU A 80 4.22 11.67 11.69
N SER A 81 3.37 12.60 11.27
CA SER A 81 1.92 12.42 11.34
C SER A 81 1.47 11.27 10.42
N GLU A 82 0.24 10.78 10.59
CA GLU A 82 -0.32 9.78 9.68
C GLU A 82 -0.35 10.29 8.23
N GLU A 83 -0.66 11.57 8.04
CA GLU A 83 -0.67 12.24 6.74
C GLU A 83 0.73 12.33 6.11
N ASP A 84 1.74 12.72 6.90
CA ASP A 84 3.14 12.76 6.45
C ASP A 84 3.66 11.36 6.11
N THR A 85 3.26 10.36 6.89
CA THR A 85 3.66 8.97 6.68
C THR A 85 3.07 8.43 5.37
N GLU A 86 1.80 8.73 5.08
CA GLU A 86 1.18 8.36 3.82
C GLU A 86 1.85 9.05 2.63
N GLN A 87 2.14 10.35 2.76
CA GLN A 87 2.85 11.08 1.72
C GLN A 87 4.27 10.52 1.51
N LEU A 88 4.97 10.12 2.58
CA LEU A 88 6.29 9.47 2.49
C LEU A 88 6.22 8.14 1.73
N ARG A 89 5.19 7.31 1.95
CA ARG A 89 4.96 6.07 1.18
C ARG A 89 4.76 6.35 -0.31
N LEU A 90 3.98 7.38 -0.65
CA LEU A 90 3.74 7.77 -2.04
C LEU A 90 5.01 8.28 -2.73
N ILE A 91 5.81 9.13 -2.04
CA ILE A 91 7.10 9.60 -2.57
C ILE A 91 8.01 8.41 -2.83
N PHE A 92 8.15 7.48 -1.87
CA PHE A 92 8.93 6.26 -2.04
C PHE A 92 8.52 5.48 -3.29
N GLN A 93 7.22 5.24 -3.48
CA GLN A 93 6.73 4.52 -4.66
C GLN A 93 7.02 5.28 -5.96
N GLY A 94 6.85 6.61 -5.95
CA GLY A 94 7.11 7.47 -7.10
C GLY A 94 8.58 7.49 -7.51
N ILE A 95 9.51 7.64 -6.56
CA ILE A 95 10.95 7.76 -6.88
C ILE A 95 11.60 6.41 -7.21
N THR A 96 11.16 5.32 -6.57
CA THR A 96 11.79 4.00 -6.75
C THR A 96 11.09 3.15 -7.81
N SER A 97 9.87 3.51 -8.22
CA SER A 97 8.97 2.66 -9.02
C SER A 97 8.73 1.27 -8.43
N CYS A 98 9.07 1.06 -7.15
CA CYS A 98 8.93 -0.21 -6.47
C CYS A 98 7.55 -0.30 -5.83
N SER A 99 6.74 -1.28 -6.25
CA SER A 99 5.51 -1.60 -5.55
C SER A 99 5.82 -2.27 -4.21
N ALA A 100 5.38 -1.67 -3.10
CA ALA A 100 5.47 -2.31 -1.80
C ALA A 100 4.43 -3.42 -1.69
N ALA A 101 4.88 -4.62 -1.33
CA ALA A 101 3.98 -5.75 -1.07
C ALA A 101 2.98 -5.46 0.07
N THR A 102 3.25 -4.44 0.89
CA THR A 102 2.41 -4.00 1.99
C THR A 102 1.47 -2.84 1.65
N THR A 103 1.43 -2.33 0.41
CA THR A 103 0.59 -1.18 0.06
C THR A 103 -0.89 -1.40 0.38
N LEU A 104 -1.43 -2.59 0.11
CA LEU A 104 -2.83 -2.89 0.43
C LEU A 104 -3.12 -2.99 1.93
N HIS A 105 -2.10 -3.21 2.76
CA HIS A 105 -2.28 -3.20 4.20
C HIS A 105 -2.74 -1.83 4.69
N THR A 106 -2.05 -0.76 4.27
CA THR A 106 -2.41 0.60 4.67
C THR A 106 -3.58 1.14 3.85
N LEU A 107 -3.61 0.86 2.55
CA LEU A 107 -4.59 1.45 1.64
C LEU A 107 -5.99 0.85 1.78
N MET A 108 -6.09 -0.46 2.04
CA MET A 108 -7.36 -1.18 2.05
C MET A 108 -7.64 -1.88 3.37
N PHE A 109 -6.70 -2.66 3.91
CA PHE A 109 -6.95 -3.46 5.11
C PHE A 109 -7.25 -2.59 6.34
N ILE A 110 -6.36 -1.65 6.68
CA ILE A 110 -6.59 -0.70 7.80
C ILE A 110 -7.86 0.13 7.58
N LYS A 111 -8.12 0.58 6.34
CA LYS A 111 -9.35 1.33 6.04
C LYS A 111 -10.60 0.50 6.28
N ASN A 112 -10.62 -0.77 5.86
CA ASN A 112 -11.76 -1.66 6.10
C ASN A 112 -11.96 -1.96 7.58
N LEU A 113 -10.87 -2.12 8.37
CA LEU A 113 -10.98 -2.22 9.82
C LEU A 113 -11.70 -0.99 10.41
N GLY A 114 -11.39 0.22 9.96
CA GLY A 114 -12.03 1.44 10.47
C GLY A 114 -13.46 1.66 9.99
N LEU A 115 -13.85 1.09 8.84
CA LEU A 115 -15.14 1.34 8.19
C LEU A 115 -16.19 0.27 8.43
N LEU A 116 -15.77 -1.00 8.55
CA LEU A 116 -16.69 -2.15 8.55
C LEU A 116 -16.78 -2.86 9.89
N PHE A 117 -15.83 -2.62 10.80
CA PHE A 117 -15.72 -3.35 12.06
C PHE A 117 -16.31 -2.53 13.21
N THR A 118 -16.89 -3.22 14.18
CA THR A 118 -17.43 -2.61 15.41
C THR A 118 -16.32 -2.01 16.28
N ASP A 119 -16.68 -1.14 17.22
CA ASP A 119 -15.70 -0.49 18.12
C ASP A 119 -14.89 -1.51 18.95
N GLU A 120 -15.52 -2.60 19.38
CA GLU A 120 -14.84 -3.70 20.09
C GLU A 120 -13.79 -4.37 19.20
N GLN A 121 -14.17 -4.69 17.97
CA GLN A 121 -13.28 -5.30 16.99
C GLN A 121 -12.14 -4.37 16.58
N GLN A 122 -12.41 -3.08 16.42
CA GLN A 122 -11.38 -2.06 16.14
C GLN A 122 -10.40 -1.95 17.31
N THR A 123 -10.89 -1.91 18.54
CA THR A 123 -10.04 -1.89 19.75
C THR A 123 -9.11 -3.09 19.78
N ARG A 124 -9.59 -4.27 19.37
CA ARG A 124 -8.78 -5.48 19.28
C ARG A 124 -7.73 -5.43 18.17
N TRP A 125 -8.11 -5.05 16.94
CA TRP A 125 -7.27 -5.29 15.76
C TRP A 125 -6.58 -4.06 15.18
N MET A 126 -7.12 -2.85 15.36
CA MET A 126 -6.59 -1.63 14.75
C MET A 126 -5.16 -1.33 15.22
N GLU A 127 -4.90 -1.44 16.52
CA GLU A 127 -3.55 -1.19 17.06
C GLU A 127 -2.53 -2.20 16.52
N MET A 128 -2.89 -3.49 16.45
CA MET A 128 -2.03 -4.53 15.89
C MET A 128 -1.71 -4.26 14.41
N ALA A 129 -2.69 -3.80 13.63
CA ALA A 129 -2.49 -3.41 12.24
C ALA A 129 -1.57 -2.18 12.12
N LYS A 130 -1.86 -1.08 12.82
CA LYS A 130 -1.03 0.14 12.81
C LYS A 130 0.40 -0.10 13.30
N GLN A 131 0.60 -1.08 14.19
CA GLN A 131 1.93 -1.45 14.68
C GLN A 131 2.68 -2.43 13.79
N TRP A 132 2.09 -2.89 12.67
CA TRP A 132 2.64 -3.92 11.78
C TRP A 132 2.81 -5.30 12.45
N ARG A 133 2.10 -5.56 13.57
CA ARG A 133 1.97 -6.91 14.17
C ARG A 133 1.00 -7.79 13.38
N MET A 134 0.07 -7.15 12.70
CA MET A 134 -0.87 -7.75 11.75
C MET A 134 -0.60 -7.13 10.37
N VAL A 135 -0.27 -7.96 9.38
CA VAL A 135 -0.10 -7.54 7.98
C VAL A 135 -1.25 -8.13 7.19
N GLY A 136 -2.04 -7.25 6.61
CA GLY A 136 -3.35 -7.61 6.08
C GLY A 136 -3.48 -7.40 4.59
N CYS A 137 -4.32 -8.21 3.96
CA CYS A 137 -4.80 -8.00 2.59
C CYS A 137 -6.31 -7.78 2.53
N TYR A 138 -6.78 -7.25 1.41
CA TYR A 138 -8.21 -7.13 1.08
C TYR A 138 -8.55 -8.12 -0.03
N ALA A 139 -9.31 -9.16 0.30
CA ALA A 139 -9.57 -10.31 -0.57
C ALA A 139 -11.03 -10.32 -1.05
N GLN A 140 -11.30 -9.56 -2.11
CA GLN A 140 -12.61 -9.52 -2.77
C GLN A 140 -12.64 -10.33 -4.05
N THR A 141 -11.82 -9.93 -5.03
CA THR A 141 -11.76 -10.51 -6.37
C THR A 141 -11.45 -12.00 -6.33
N GLU A 142 -12.19 -12.74 -7.13
CA GLU A 142 -12.01 -14.16 -7.40
C GLU A 142 -11.52 -14.37 -8.83
N LEU A 143 -10.99 -15.56 -9.12
CA LEU A 143 -10.54 -15.92 -10.47
C LEU A 143 -11.68 -15.78 -11.50
N GLY A 144 -12.90 -16.18 -11.15
CA GLY A 144 -14.09 -16.07 -12.02
C GLY A 144 -14.79 -14.72 -11.97
N HIS A 145 -14.62 -13.94 -10.90
CA HIS A 145 -15.44 -12.77 -10.61
C HIS A 145 -14.64 -11.61 -9.99
N GLY A 146 -14.46 -10.53 -10.77
CA GLY A 146 -13.87 -9.27 -10.29
C GLY A 146 -14.89 -8.16 -10.13
N SER A 147 -15.45 -7.69 -11.24
CA SER A 147 -16.40 -6.57 -11.26
C SER A 147 -17.79 -6.96 -10.73
N ASN A 148 -18.25 -8.18 -11.03
CA ASN A 148 -19.56 -8.66 -10.59
C ASN A 148 -19.49 -9.24 -9.17
N VAL A 149 -19.50 -8.36 -8.16
CA VAL A 149 -19.42 -8.76 -6.74
C VAL A 149 -20.59 -9.66 -6.32
N ARG A 150 -21.78 -9.51 -6.93
CA ARG A 150 -22.92 -10.39 -6.66
C ARG A 150 -22.69 -11.82 -7.14
N GLY A 151 -21.77 -12.01 -8.08
CA GLY A 151 -21.39 -13.30 -8.63
C GLY A 151 -20.32 -14.05 -7.85
N LEU A 152 -19.75 -13.46 -6.78
CA LEU A 152 -18.74 -14.16 -5.97
C LEU A 152 -19.26 -15.53 -5.51
N GLU A 153 -18.35 -16.51 -5.49
CA GLU A 153 -18.65 -17.90 -5.21
C GLU A 153 -18.20 -18.32 -3.81
N THR A 154 -17.21 -17.62 -3.21
CA THR A 154 -16.80 -17.89 -1.82
C THR A 154 -17.97 -17.71 -0.88
N THR A 155 -18.22 -18.68 0.00
CA THR A 155 -19.30 -18.64 0.99
C THR A 155 -18.75 -18.46 2.40
N ALA A 156 -19.56 -17.84 3.26
CA ALA A 156 -19.39 -17.80 4.69
C ALA A 156 -20.67 -18.34 5.32
N THR A 157 -20.67 -19.61 5.71
CA THR A 157 -21.85 -20.29 6.27
C THR A 157 -21.81 -20.21 7.79
N TYR A 158 -22.85 -19.65 8.41
CA TYR A 158 -22.96 -19.63 9.86
C TYR A 158 -23.28 -21.02 10.42
N ILE A 159 -22.56 -21.44 11.47
CA ILE A 159 -22.75 -22.71 12.17
C ILE A 159 -23.27 -22.41 13.59
N PRO A 160 -24.59 -22.50 13.85
CA PRO A 160 -25.17 -22.14 15.14
C PRO A 160 -24.64 -22.96 16.32
N ALA A 161 -24.20 -24.21 16.06
CA ALA A 161 -23.72 -25.10 17.11
C ALA A 161 -22.39 -24.66 17.73
N THR A 162 -21.56 -23.91 16.99
CA THR A 162 -20.23 -23.46 17.44
C THR A 162 -20.07 -21.95 17.47
N ASP A 163 -21.06 -21.20 16.98
CA ASP A 163 -20.99 -19.74 16.80
C ASP A 163 -19.83 -19.30 15.89
N GLU A 164 -19.62 -20.06 14.82
CA GLU A 164 -18.52 -19.86 13.87
C GLU A 164 -19.03 -19.70 12.43
N PHE A 165 -18.14 -19.23 11.56
CA PHE A 165 -18.35 -19.21 10.11
C PHE A 165 -17.40 -20.18 9.42
N GLU A 166 -17.94 -21.09 8.62
CA GLU A 166 -17.16 -21.84 7.65
C GLU A 166 -16.94 -20.98 6.40
N ILE A 167 -15.68 -20.68 6.10
CA ILE A 167 -15.30 -20.01 4.85
C ILE A 167 -14.92 -21.06 3.83
N HIS A 168 -15.67 -21.14 2.73
CA HIS A 168 -15.47 -22.17 1.71
C HIS A 168 -15.33 -21.58 0.30
N SER A 169 -14.33 -22.07 -0.43
CA SER A 169 -14.11 -21.78 -1.85
C SER A 169 -14.44 -23.05 -2.66
N PRO A 170 -15.70 -23.23 -3.10
CA PRO A 170 -16.20 -24.51 -3.64
C PRO A 170 -15.65 -24.89 -5.01
N THR A 171 -15.13 -23.91 -5.76
CA THR A 171 -14.69 -24.09 -7.15
C THR A 171 -13.31 -23.47 -7.35
N LEU A 172 -12.60 -23.88 -8.41
CA LEU A 172 -11.36 -23.22 -8.79
C LEU A 172 -11.57 -21.73 -9.08
N THR A 173 -12.72 -21.37 -9.67
CA THR A 173 -13.07 -19.98 -10.01
C THR A 173 -13.36 -19.13 -8.78
N SER A 174 -13.77 -19.75 -7.66
CA SER A 174 -13.99 -19.07 -6.37
C SER A 174 -12.70 -18.69 -5.62
N MET A 175 -11.53 -19.12 -6.10
CA MET A 175 -10.26 -18.79 -5.45
C MET A 175 -10.02 -17.27 -5.49
N LYS A 176 -9.73 -16.67 -4.33
CA LYS A 176 -9.34 -15.26 -4.25
C LYS A 176 -8.09 -15.01 -5.10
N TRP A 177 -8.20 -14.07 -6.03
CA TRP A 177 -7.21 -13.86 -7.09
C TRP A 177 -7.00 -12.36 -7.37
N TRP A 178 -5.74 -11.94 -7.46
CA TRP A 178 -5.24 -10.54 -7.51
C TRP A 178 -4.99 -9.77 -6.21
N PRO A 179 -5.58 -10.06 -5.03
CA PRO A 179 -5.25 -9.32 -3.82
C PRO A 179 -3.74 -9.24 -3.57
N GLY A 180 -3.21 -8.02 -3.61
CA GLY A 180 -1.83 -7.75 -3.21
C GLY A 180 -1.58 -8.23 -1.79
N ALA A 181 -0.33 -8.58 -1.48
CA ALA A 181 0.12 -9.17 -0.21
C ALA A 181 -0.36 -10.63 0.04
N LEU A 182 -1.52 -11.05 -0.49
CA LEU A 182 -2.22 -12.28 -0.11
C LEU A 182 -1.35 -13.53 -0.17
N ALA A 183 -0.56 -13.70 -1.23
CA ALA A 183 0.16 -14.95 -1.45
C ALA A 183 1.38 -15.16 -0.52
N ARG A 184 2.03 -14.08 -0.05
CA ARG A 184 3.37 -14.19 0.60
C ARG A 184 3.67 -13.18 1.70
N THR A 185 2.85 -12.15 1.90
CA THR A 185 3.16 -11.03 2.81
C THR A 185 2.13 -10.90 3.92
N ALA A 186 0.85 -11.04 3.58
CA ALA A 186 -0.23 -10.91 4.55
C ALA A 186 -0.35 -12.19 5.38
N ASN A 187 -0.60 -12.01 6.68
CA ASN A 187 -0.98 -13.06 7.62
C ASN A 187 -2.44 -12.94 8.08
N PHE A 188 -3.14 -11.88 7.68
CA PHE A 188 -4.58 -11.69 7.89
C PHE A 188 -5.25 -11.19 6.61
N GLY A 189 -6.56 -11.40 6.47
CA GLY A 189 -7.32 -10.92 5.32
C GLY A 189 -8.73 -10.50 5.71
N VAL A 190 -9.18 -9.37 5.16
CA VAL A 190 -10.62 -9.06 5.09
C VAL A 190 -11.14 -9.75 3.83
N VAL A 191 -11.96 -10.79 4.01
CA VAL A 191 -12.44 -11.66 2.92
C VAL A 191 -13.91 -11.33 2.63
N TYR A 192 -14.22 -11.01 1.38
CA TYR A 192 -15.61 -10.89 0.94
C TYR A 192 -16.14 -12.25 0.54
N ALA A 193 -17.28 -12.62 1.09
CA ALA A 193 -17.94 -13.89 0.84
C ALA A 193 -19.46 -13.71 0.89
N ARG A 194 -20.19 -14.66 0.29
CA ARG A 194 -21.64 -14.75 0.41
C ARG A 194 -22.01 -15.34 1.76
N LEU A 195 -22.66 -14.54 2.60
CA LEU A 195 -23.21 -14.99 3.86
C LEU A 195 -24.36 -15.97 3.62
N LEU A 196 -24.27 -17.16 4.20
CA LEU A 196 -25.35 -18.15 4.24
C LEU A 196 -25.78 -18.34 5.70
N LEU A 197 -27.06 -18.07 5.96
CA LEU A 197 -27.70 -18.31 7.25
C LEU A 197 -28.63 -19.51 7.05
N GLY A 198 -28.35 -20.59 7.78
CA GLY A 198 -29.22 -21.78 7.85
C GLY A 198 -30.42 -21.55 8.74
#